data_AF-A0A9E4CK87-F1
#
_entry.id   AF-A0A9E4CK87-F1
#
_cell.length_a   1.000
_cell.length_b   1.000
_cell.length_c   1.000
_cell.angle_alpha   90.00
_cell.angle_beta   90.00
_cell.angle_gamma   90.00
#
_symmetry.space_group_name_H-M   'P 1'
#
loop_
_entity.id
_entity.type
_entity.pdbx_description
1 polymer ?
#
loop_
_entity_poly.entity_id
_entity_poly.type
_entity_poly.pdbx_seq_one_letter_code
_entity_poly.pdbx_strand_id
1 'polypeptide(L)'
;MKLGLVIYGSLETLSGGYLYDRKLVEYLREQGDAVEIISLPWRSYRRHLEDNFDRALLTRLASADYDLLLQDELNHPSLFLLNRR
;
A
#
# COMPACT_ATOMS: atom_id res chain seq x y z
N MET A 1 5.65 2.93 -15.89
CA MET A 1 5.63 3.82 -14.71
C MET A 1 6.08 3.05 -13.49
N LYS A 2 6.52 3.73 -12.44
CA LYS A 2 6.84 3.13 -11.15
C LYS A 2 5.71 3.39 -10.17
N LEU A 3 4.96 2.36 -9.82
CA LEU A 3 3.75 2.41 -9.02
C LEU A 3 4.02 1.77 -7.66
N GLY A 4 3.56 2.41 -6.58
CA GLY A 4 3.50 1.80 -5.25
C GLY A 4 2.08 1.31 -4.95
N LEU A 5 1.91 0.10 -4.42
CA LEU A 5 0.63 -0.38 -3.90
C LEU A 5 0.75 -0.69 -2.41
N VAL A 6 0.03 0.06 -1.59
CA VAL A 6 -0.01 -0.16 -0.13
C VAL A 6 -1.16 -1.10 0.21
N ILE A 7 -0.81 -2.20 0.87
CA ILE A 7 -1.75 -3.19 1.41
C ILE A 7 -1.40 -3.48 2.87
N TYR A 8 -2.33 -4.03 3.62
CA TYR A 8 -1.95 -4.83 4.78
C TYR A 8 -1.60 -6.26 4.39
N GLY A 9 -0.76 -6.93 5.19
CA GLY A 9 -0.43 -8.34 4.96
C GLY A 9 0.33 -8.58 3.66
N SER A 10 0.12 -9.73 3.03
CA SER A 10 0.86 -10.12 1.82
C SER A 10 -0.09 -10.55 0.70
N LEU A 11 0.23 -10.18 -0.53
CA LEU A 11 -0.45 -10.69 -1.73
C LEU A 11 -0.32 -12.20 -1.91
N GLU A 12 0.69 -12.82 -1.30
CA GLU A 12 0.91 -14.27 -1.34
C GLU A 12 -0.10 -15.03 -0.45
N THR A 13 -0.88 -14.31 0.37
CA THR A 13 -1.89 -14.91 1.22
C THR A 13 -2.94 -15.62 0.35
N LEU A 14 -3.08 -16.94 0.57
CA LEU A 14 -3.97 -17.79 -0.24
C LEU A 14 -5.46 -17.59 0.04
N SER A 15 -5.82 -16.86 1.10
CA SER A 15 -7.20 -16.43 1.32
C SER A 15 -7.63 -15.46 0.21
N GLY A 16 -8.88 -15.54 -0.25
CA GLY A 16 -9.39 -14.73 -1.37
C GLY A 16 -9.36 -13.20 -1.17
N GLY A 17 -8.98 -12.70 0.00
CA GLY A 17 -8.97 -11.27 0.36
C GLY A 17 -8.10 -10.38 -0.53
N TYR A 18 -7.08 -10.93 -1.21
CA TYR A 18 -6.19 -10.18 -2.11
C TYR A 18 -6.33 -10.57 -3.59
N LEU A 19 -7.45 -11.20 -3.98
CA LEU A 19 -7.64 -11.60 -5.39
C LEU A 19 -7.66 -10.38 -6.31
N TYR A 20 -8.34 -9.31 -5.91
CA TYR A 20 -8.43 -8.08 -6.71
C TYR A 20 -7.09 -7.37 -6.80
N ASP A 21 -6.37 -7.22 -5.69
CA ASP A 21 -5.02 -6.64 -5.68
C ASP A 21 -4.06 -7.40 -6.57
N ARG A 22 -4.09 -8.74 -6.51
CA ARG A 22 -3.26 -9.57 -7.40
C ARG A 22 -3.60 -9.33 -8.87
N LYS A 23 -4.89 -9.32 -9.22
CA LYS A 23 -5.32 -9.08 -10.60
C LYS A 23 -4.94 -7.69 -11.10
N LEU A 24 -5.05 -6.68 -10.24
CA LEU A 24 -4.61 -5.32 -10.52
C LEU A 24 -3.10 -5.26 -10.78
N VAL A 25 -2.30 -5.87 -9.91
CA VAL A 25 -0.83 -5.90 -10.03
C VAL A 25 -0.40 -6.67 -11.27
N GLU A 26 -1.03 -7.82 -11.55
CA GLU A 26 -0.82 -8.59 -12.77
C GLU A 26 -1.07 -7.72 -14.01
N TYR A 27 -2.24 -7.07 -14.09
CA TYR A 27 -2.60 -6.22 -15.21
C TYR A 27 -1.62 -5.06 -15.42
N LEU A 28 -1.26 -4.33 -14.36
CA LEU A 28 -0.33 -3.20 -14.45
C LEU A 28 1.06 -3.65 -14.93
N ARG A 29 1.55 -4.79 -14.41
CA ARG A 29 2.83 -5.36 -14.84
C ARG A 29 2.80 -5.81 -16.30
N GLU A 30 1.68 -6.37 -16.77
CA GLU A 30 1.48 -6.72 -18.17
C GLU A 30 1.49 -5.49 -19.11
N GLN A 31 1.09 -4.31 -18.61
CA GLN A 31 1.23 -3.04 -19.35
C GLN A 31 2.67 -2.49 -19.36
N GLY A 32 3.61 -3.15 -18.67
CA GLY A 32 5.01 -2.72 -18.57
C GLY A 32 5.30 -1.81 -17.36
N ASP A 33 4.36 -1.67 -16.42
CA ASP A 33 4.58 -0.90 -15.20
C ASP A 33 5.35 -1.69 -14.14
N ALA A 34 6.25 -0.99 -13.44
CA ALA A 34 6.94 -1.52 -12.28
C ALA A 34 6.09 -1.28 -11.03
N VAL A 35 5.52 -2.35 -10.47
CA VAL A 35 4.66 -2.28 -9.27
C VAL A 35 5.40 -2.81 -8.04
N GLU A 36 5.69 -1.92 -7.09
CA GLU A 36 6.23 -2.26 -5.76
C GLU A 36 5.08 -2.45 -4.76
N ILE A 37 5.11 -3.58 -4.04
CA ILE A 37 4.12 -3.88 -3.00
C ILE A 37 4.67 -3.41 -1.65
N ILE A 38 3.96 -2.51 -1.01
CA ILE A 38 4.29 -1.98 0.31
C ILE A 38 3.36 -2.65 1.31
N SER A 39 3.87 -3.70 1.94
CA SER A 39 3.17 -4.46 2.97
C SER A 39 3.25 -3.76 4.32
N LEU A 40 2.10 -3.42 4.89
CA LEU A 40 1.95 -3.01 6.27
C LEU A 40 1.46 -4.18 7.13
N PRO A 41 1.90 -4.29 8.40
CA PRO A 41 1.45 -5.39 9.26
C PRO A 41 -0.03 -5.25 9.60
N TRP A 42 -0.80 -6.32 9.37
CA TRP A 42 -2.22 -6.41 9.75
C TRP A 42 -2.34 -6.42 11.28
N ARG A 43 -3.00 -5.40 11.85
CA ARG A 43 -3.07 -5.15 13.30
C ARG A 43 -4.49 -4.75 13.69
N SER A 44 -4.68 -4.33 14.95
CA SER A 44 -5.94 -3.72 15.37
C SER A 44 -6.05 -2.29 14.82
N TYR A 45 -7.28 -1.84 14.57
CA TYR A 45 -7.56 -0.50 14.02
C TYR A 45 -6.83 0.64 14.74
N ARG A 46 -6.77 0.59 16.09
CA ARG A 46 -6.05 1.60 16.89
C ARG A 46 -4.56 1.67 16.56
N ARG A 47 -3.91 0.51 16.36
CA ARG A 47 -2.49 0.44 15.99
C ARG A 47 -2.23 0.89 14.55
N HIS A 48 -3.23 0.85 13.68
CA HIS A 48 -3.13 1.44 12.35
C HIS A 48 -3.11 2.96 12.39
N LEU A 49 -3.92 3.58 13.26
CA LEU A 49 -3.91 5.04 13.42
C LEU A 49 -2.52 5.57 13.85
N GLU A 50 -1.78 4.78 14.64
CA GLU A 50 -0.42 5.12 15.08
C GLU A 50 0.57 5.26 13.92
N ASP A 51 0.34 4.60 12.77
CA ASP A 51 1.21 4.66 11.59
C ASP A 51 1.30 6.07 11.01
N ASN A 52 0.30 6.92 11.23
CA ASN A 52 0.32 8.32 10.81
C ASN A 52 1.32 9.18 11.60
N PHE A 53 1.91 8.64 12.67
CA PHE A 53 2.98 9.28 13.44
C PHE A 53 4.35 8.63 13.20
N ASP A 54 4.39 7.51 12.45
CA ASP A 54 5.64 6.87 12.05
C ASP A 54 6.30 7.68 10.94
N ARG A 55 7.27 8.51 11.34
CA ARG A 55 8.04 9.34 10.41
C ARG A 55 8.83 8.51 9.40
N ALA A 56 9.31 7.33 9.77
CA ALA A 56 10.09 6.49 8.86
C ALA A 56 9.19 5.94 7.75
N LEU A 57 8.00 5.44 8.11
CA LEU A 57 6.99 5.01 7.15
C LEU A 57 6.55 6.16 6.24
N LEU A 58 6.17 7.30 6.82
CA LEU A 58 5.72 8.46 6.04
C LEU A 58 6.79 9.00 5.11
N THR A 59 8.05 9.04 5.58
CA THR A 59 9.17 9.46 4.73
C THR A 59 9.37 8.46 3.61
N ARG A 60 9.39 7.15 3.89
CA ARG A 60 9.48 6.11 2.86
C ARG A 60 8.40 6.25 1.80
N LEU A 61 7.14 6.45 2.20
CA LEU A 61 6.02 6.58 1.27
C LEU A 61 6.06 7.88 0.45
N ALA A 62 6.49 8.99 1.06
CA ALA A 62 6.53 10.30 0.40
C ALA A 62 7.81 10.54 -0.42
N SER A 63 8.93 9.93 -0.05
CA SER A 63 10.22 10.10 -0.72
C SER A 63 10.53 9.00 -1.73
N ALA A 64 9.67 7.99 -1.82
CA ALA A 64 9.83 6.97 -2.84
C ALA A 64 9.50 7.56 -4.21
N ASP A 65 10.37 7.26 -5.16
CA ASP A 65 10.28 7.67 -6.56
C ASP A 65 9.18 6.85 -7.27
N TYR A 66 7.92 7.09 -6.87
CA TYR A 66 6.72 6.53 -7.50
C TYR A 66 6.03 7.63 -8.31
N ASP A 67 5.58 7.28 -9.52
CA ASP A 67 4.70 8.12 -10.33
C ASP A 67 3.29 8.18 -9.74
N LEU A 68 2.85 7.09 -9.09
CA LEU A 68 1.54 6.97 -8.44
C LEU A 68 1.61 6.02 -7.24
N LEU A 69 0.94 6.39 -6.15
CA LEU A 69 0.76 5.56 -4.96
C LEU A 69 -0.69 5.11 -4.84
N LEU A 70 -0.96 3.84 -5.14
CA LEU A 70 -2.24 3.17 -4.94
C LEU A 70 -2.36 2.68 -3.50
N GLN A 71 -3.56 2.78 -2.93
CA GLN A 71 -3.85 2.43 -1.55
C GLN A 71 -5.10 1.56 -1.52
N ASP A 72 -5.01 0.41 -0.86
CA ASP A 72 -6.20 -0.37 -0.54
C ASP A 72 -7.08 0.40 0.47
N GLU A 73 -8.40 0.24 0.35
CA GLU A 73 -9.38 0.96 1.18
C GLU A 73 -9.18 0.68 2.67
N LEU A 74 -8.76 -0.53 3.03
CA LEU A 74 -8.52 -0.92 4.41
C LEU A 74 -7.34 -0.15 5.02
N ASN A 75 -6.40 0.36 4.20
CA ASN A 75 -5.27 1.15 4.65
C ASN A 75 -5.60 2.60 5.03
N HIS A 76 -6.86 3.03 4.90
CA HIS A 76 -7.29 4.38 5.31
C HIS A 76 -6.88 4.81 6.73
N PRO A 77 -6.90 3.95 7.79
CA PRO A 77 -6.54 4.42 9.12
C PRO A 77 -5.04 4.67 9.25
N SER A 78 -4.18 4.04 8.44
CA SER A 78 -2.72 4.26 8.48
C SER A 78 -2.26 5.42 7.59
N LEU A 79 -3.09 5.88 6.65
CA LEU A 79 -2.66 6.80 5.58
C LEU A 79 -3.42 8.13 5.53
N PHE A 80 -4.46 8.33 6.35
CA PHE A 80 -5.30 9.52 6.24
C PHE A 80 -4.53 10.84 6.44
N LEU A 81 -3.49 10.91 7.29
CA LEU A 81 -2.67 12.13 7.40
C LEU A 81 -1.73 12.31 6.21
N LEU A 82 -1.21 11.22 5.64
CA LEU A 82 -0.38 11.27 4.44
C LEU A 82 -1.18 11.85 3.27
N ASN A 83 -2.44 11.45 3.11
CA ASN A 83 -3.33 11.88 2.03
C ASN A 83 -3.81 13.35 2.13
N ARG A 84 -3.45 14.07 3.20
CA ARG A 84 -3.73 15.51 3.35
C ARG A 84 -2.58 16.41 2.91
N ARG A 85 -1.50 15.83 2.39
CA ARG A 85 -0.36 16.56 1.83
C ARG A 85 -0.55 16.72 0.33
#